data_AF-A0A530ADV6-F1
#
_entry.id   AF-A0A530ADV6-F1
#
_cell.length_a   1.000
_cell.length_b   1.000
_cell.length_c   1.000
_cell.angle_alpha   90.00
_cell.angle_beta   90.00
_cell.angle_gamma   90.00
#
_symmetry.space_group_name_H-M   'P 1'
#
loop_
_entity.id
_entity.type
_entity.pdbx_description
1 polymer ?
#
loop_
_entity_poly.entity_id
_entity_poly.type
_entity_poly.pdbx_seq_one_letter_code
_entity_poly.pdbx_strand_id
1 'polypeptide(L)' 'AENIQEWFDNGAADGFNIMPPYLQGGFDVFAEEVVAILRRRGLFRHDYEGATLRDHFGLPRPDNTFSQPQKASA' A
#
# COMPACT_ATOMS: atom_id res chain seq x y z
N ALA A 1 4.07 -0.98 16.58
CA ALA A 1 4.80 -0.46 15.40
C ALA A 1 6.20 -1.05 15.28
N GLU A 2 6.92 -1.28 16.40
CA GLU A 2 8.29 -1.83 16.35
C GLU A 2 8.44 -3.09 15.51
N ASN A 3 7.63 -4.13 15.76
CA ASN A 3 7.75 -5.38 14.99
C ASN A 3 7.54 -5.18 13.48
N ILE A 4 6.60 -4.30 13.09
CA ILE A 4 6.35 -3.99 11.67
C ILE A 4 7.58 -3.35 11.04
N GLN A 5 8.19 -2.39 11.74
CA GLN A 5 9.40 -1.74 11.29
C GLN A 5 10.57 -2.74 11.23
N GLU A 6 10.78 -3.55 12.26
CA GLU A 6 11.84 -4.55 12.29
C GLU A 6 11.72 -5.52 11.11
N TRP A 7 10.52 -6.01 10.82
CA TRP A 7 10.30 -6.89 9.67
C TRP A 7 10.53 -6.19 8.34
N PHE A 8 10.15 -4.92 8.21
CA PHE A 8 10.41 -4.14 7.01
C PHE A 8 11.90 -3.86 6.80
N ASP A 9 12.59 -3.35 7.83
CA ASP A 9 14.00 -2.97 7.80
C ASP A 9 14.91 -4.18 7.52
N ASN A 10 14.49 -5.37 7.95
CA ASN A 10 15.20 -6.63 7.68
C ASN A 10 14.74 -7.36 6.40
N GLY A 11 13.87 -6.74 5.59
CA GLY A 11 13.41 -7.30 4.31
C GLY A 11 12.54 -8.57 4.45
N ALA A 12 11.90 -8.77 5.61
CA ALA A 12 11.04 -9.91 5.84
C ALA A 12 9.65 -9.75 5.20
N ALA A 13 9.21 -8.52 4.94
CA ALA A 13 7.93 -8.23 4.29
C ALA A 13 7.89 -6.83 3.64
N ASP A 14 7.25 -6.74 2.46
CA ASP A 14 6.93 -5.47 1.79
C ASP A 14 5.59 -4.87 2.27
N GLY A 15 4.77 -5.66 2.95
CA GLY A 15 3.45 -5.26 3.42
C GLY A 15 2.80 -6.33 4.29
N PHE A 16 1.68 -5.97 4.94
CA PHE A 16 1.04 -6.81 5.94
C PHE A 16 -0.46 -6.94 5.69
N ASN A 17 -0.98 -8.16 5.86
CA ASN A 17 -2.41 -8.38 5.98
C ASN A 17 -2.80 -8.25 7.46
N ILE A 18 -3.68 -7.30 7.76
CA ILE A 18 -4.11 -7.00 9.13
C ILE A 18 -5.44 -7.68 9.40
N MET A 19 -5.45 -8.62 10.35
CA MET A 19 -6.63 -9.37 10.77
C MET A 19 -6.87 -9.12 12.27
N PRO A 20 -7.68 -8.10 12.63
CA PRO A 20 -8.00 -7.85 14.02
C PRO A 20 -8.74 -9.05 14.65
N PRO A 21 -8.51 -9.34 15.94
CA PRO A 21 -9.20 -10.43 16.64
C PRO A 21 -10.71 -10.20 16.81
N TYR A 22 -11.18 -8.96 16.62
CA TYR A 22 -12.57 -8.57 16.58
C TYR A 22 -12.75 -7.40 15.59
N LEU A 23 -13.82 -7.42 14.80
CA LEU A 23 -14.01 -6.45 13.71
C LEU A 23 -14.48 -5.07 14.20
N GLN A 24 -15.18 -5.03 15.34
CA GLN A 24 -15.76 -3.81 15.88
C GLN A 24 -14.66 -2.95 16.50
N GLY A 25 -14.13 -1.96 15.79
CA GLY A 25 -13.12 -1.03 16.31
C GLY A 25 -11.67 -1.51 16.25
N GLY A 26 -11.41 -2.79 15.96
CA GLY A 26 -10.02 -3.30 15.87
C GLY A 26 -9.19 -2.63 14.77
N PHE A 27 -9.82 -2.27 13.64
CA PHE A 27 -9.17 -1.49 12.58
C PHE A 27 -8.97 -0.02 12.97
N ASP A 28 -9.91 0.57 13.71
CA ASP A 28 -9.82 1.97 14.14
C ASP A 28 -8.63 2.15 15.08
N VAL A 29 -8.49 1.28 16.09
CA VAL A 29 -7.33 1.28 17.00
C VAL A 29 -6.02 1.11 16.23
N PHE A 30 -5.97 0.21 15.25
CA PHE A 30 -4.76 0.02 14.44
C PHE A 30 -4.41 1.28 13.62
N ALA A 31 -5.41 1.93 13.04
CA ALA A 31 -5.23 3.15 12.25
C ALA A 31 -4.80 4.35 13.12
N GLU A 32 -5.41 4.53 14.29
CA GLU A 32 -5.14 5.65 15.19
C GLU A 32 -3.80 5.52 15.91
N GLU A 33 -3.42 4.31 16.30
CA GLU A 33 -2.21 4.07 17.08
C GLU A 33 -1.03 3.67 16.18
N VAL A 34 -1.16 2.57 15.43
CA VAL A 34 -0.03 1.96 14.72
C VAL A 34 0.31 2.72 13.45
N VAL A 35 -0.69 2.99 12.59
CA VAL A 35 -0.47 3.70 11.33
C VAL A 35 0.04 5.12 11.58
N ALA A 36 -0.45 5.80 12.62
CA ALA A 36 0.04 7.12 13.01
C ALA A 36 1.54 7.11 13.37
N ILE A 37 2.02 6.08 14.09
CA ILE A 37 3.44 5.94 14.40
C ILE A 37 4.25 5.66 13.12
N LEU A 38 3.80 4.74 12.26
CA LEU A 38 4.51 4.39 11.03
C LEU A 38 4.65 5.60 10.09
N ARG A 39 3.62 6.44 10.00
CA ARG A 39 3.64 7.72 9.26
C ARG A 39 4.69 8.69 9.83
N ARG A 40 4.71 8.90 11.15
CA ARG A 40 5.73 9.76 11.79
C ARG A 40 7.16 9.29 11.54
N ARG A 41 7.36 8.00 11.30
CA ARG A 41 8.66 7.39 10.98
C ARG A 41 8.99 7.38 9.49
N GLY A 42 8.09 7.85 8.62
CA GLY A 42 8.27 7.79 7.17
C GLY A 42 8.12 6.39 6.57
N LEU A 43 7.58 5.43 7.32
CA LEU A 43 7.40 4.03 6.90
C LEU A 43 6.03 3.75 6.26
N PHE A 44 5.14 4.75 6.28
CA PHE A 44 3.83 4.62 5.65
C PHE A 44 3.37 5.95 5.06
N ARG A 45 2.67 5.88 3.93
CA ARG A 45 2.17 7.05 3.20
C ARG A 45 1.23 7.91 4.05
N HIS A 46 1.29 9.23 3.85
CA HIS A 46 0.34 10.17 4.45
C HIS A 46 -0.95 10.25 3.63
N ASP A 47 -0.81 10.35 2.31
CA ASP A 47 -1.92 10.46 1.37
C ASP A 47 -1.80 9.41 0.27
N TYR A 48 -2.89 9.22 -0.47
CA TYR A 48 -2.90 8.34 -1.63
C TYR A 48 -2.49 9.11 -2.88
N GLU A 49 -1.60 8.51 -3.67
CA GLU A 49 -1.23 8.98 -4.99
C GLU A 49 -1.82 8.04 -6.05
N GLY A 50 -2.26 8.63 -7.17
CA GLY A 50 -2.95 7.91 -8.23
C GLY A 50 -4.39 7.53 -7.90
N ALA A 51 -5.05 6.84 -8.82
CA ALA A 51 -6.48 6.52 -8.74
C ALA A 51 -6.75 5.01 -8.73
N THR A 52 -5.71 4.19 -8.89
CA THR A 52 -5.84 2.74 -9.00
C THR A 52 -5.08 2.04 -7.89
N LEU A 53 -5.52 0.80 -7.58
CA LEU A 53 -4.81 -0.06 -6.66
C LEU A 53 -3.34 -0.28 -7.07
N ARG A 54 -3.08 -0.34 -8.38
CA ARG A 54 -1.72 -0.49 -8.91
C ARG A 54 -0.86 0.72 -8.57
N ASP A 55 -1.39 1.93 -8.69
CA ASP A 55 -0.67 3.15 -8.32
C ASP A 55 -0.25 3.11 -6.84
N HIS A 56 -1.16 2.65 -5.96
CA HIS A 56 -0.89 2.56 -4.52
C HIS A 56 0.18 1.53 -4.15
N PHE A 57 0.45 0.56 -5.03
CA PHE A 57 1.51 -0.44 -4.87
C PHE A 57 2.75 -0.15 -5.74
N GLY A 58 2.78 0.96 -6.48
CA GLY A 58 3.88 1.27 -7.41
C GLY A 58 3.98 0.29 -8.59
N LEU A 59 2.88 -0.36 -8.97
CA LEU A 59 2.84 -1.35 -10.04
C LEU A 59 2.47 -0.72 -11.38
N PRO A 60 3.17 -1.07 -12.49
CA PRO A 60 2.78 -0.59 -13.80
C PRO A 60 1.43 -1.18 -14.24
N ARG A 61 0.70 -0.43 -15.07
CA ARG A 61 -0.45 -0.96 -15.78
C ARG A 61 0.05 -1.89 -16.90
N PRO A 62 -0.37 -3.17 -16.94
CA PRO A 62 0.02 -4.05 -18.01
C PRO A 62 -0.63 -3.62 -19.32
N ASP A 63 0.11 -3.75 -20.41
CA ASP A 63 -0.42 -3.53 -21.75
C ASP A 63 -1.48 -4.58 -22.08
N ASN A 64 -2.49 -4.17 -22.84
CA ASN A 64 -3.50 -5.09 -23.33
C ASN A 64 -2.89 -5.92 -24.48
N THR A 65 -2.84 -7.24 -24.31
CA THR A 65 -2.29 -8.16 -25.33
C THR A 65 -3.07 -8.16 -26.65
N PHE A 66 -4.30 -7.64 -26.65
CA PHE A 66 -5.15 -7.52 -27.84
C PHE A 66 -5.25 -6.09 -28.38
N SER A 67 -4.62 -5.07 -27.75
CA SER A 67 -4.69 -3.71 -28.29
C SER A 67 -3.84 -3.60 -29.55
N GLN A 68 -4.48 -3.30 -30.68
CA GLN A 68 -3.77 -2.92 -31.90
C GLN A 68 -3.09 -1.55 -31.68
N PRO A 69 -1.85 -1.35 -32.16
CA PRO A 69 -1.21 -0.05 -32.09
C PRO A 69 -2.09 0.99 -32.81
N GLN A 70 -2.52 2.01 -32.08
CA GLN A 70 -3.29 3.11 -32.64
C GLN A 70 -2.41 3.79 -33.70
N LYS A 71 -2.80 3.70 -34.98
CA LYS A 71 -2.12 4.44 -36.05
C LYS A 71 -2.19 5.92 -35.71
N ALA A 72 -1.04 6.55 -35.50
CA ALA A 72 -0.95 7.99 -35.32
C ALA A 72 -1.58 8.68 -36.56
N SER A 73 -2.56 9.56 -36.33
CA SER A 73 -3.07 10.41 -37.41
C SER A 73 -1.97 11.38 -37.81
N ALA A 74 -1.71 11.46 -39.12
CA ALA A 74 -0.89 12.50 -39.74
C ALA A 74 -1.60 13.85 -39.68
#